data_AF-A0A1Q3HMK2-F1
#
_entry.id   AF-A0A1Q3HMK2-F1
#
_cell.length_a   1.000
_cell.length_b   1.000
_cell.length_c   1.000
_cell.angle_alpha   90.00
_cell.angle_beta   90.00
_cell.angle_gamma   90.00
#
_symmetry.space_group_name_H-M   'P 1'
#
loop_
_entity.id
_entity.type
_entity.pdbx_description
1 polymer ?
#
loop_
_entity_poly.entity_id
_entity_poly.type
_entity_poly.pdbx_seq_one_letter_code
_entity_poly.pdbx_strand_id
1 'polypeptide(L)'
;MRFLEQSLVYEEPIPGVPKWEDSQRIVERFLERARKHSNGYAPYLIPPPERPIGEPRPPFAESSQPMLLPPVVCVARFYSHYEASDPSKDYSGLAVLWFQDEFAFPIDPVVMKHLRELDWERHAIDYDY
;
A
#
# COMPACT_ATOMS: atom_id res chain seq x y z
N MET A 1 -5.71 -3.54 14.75
CA MET A 1 -6.09 -2.71 13.58
C MET A 1 -7.21 -1.77 14.02
N ARG A 2 -7.06 -0.45 13.85
CA ARG A 2 -8.05 0.55 14.30
C ARG A 2 -8.94 1.04 13.17
N PHE A 3 -8.43 1.00 11.95
CA PHE A 3 -9.07 1.53 10.76
C PHE A 3 -8.63 0.74 9.54
N LEU A 4 -9.55 0.53 8.61
CA LEU A 4 -9.32 -0.04 7.28
C LEU A 4 -10.20 0.73 6.28
N GLU A 5 -9.57 1.38 5.31
CA GLU A 5 -10.21 1.96 4.14
C GLU A 5 -9.89 1.13 2.92
N GLN A 6 -10.89 0.94 2.06
CA GLN A 6 -10.74 0.23 0.80
C GLN A 6 -11.34 1.08 -0.31
N SER A 7 -10.70 1.09 -1.48
CA SER A 7 -11.18 1.86 -2.63
C SER A 7 -10.79 1.18 -3.93
N LEU A 8 -11.52 1.50 -5.01
CA LEU A 8 -11.17 1.03 -6.34
C LEU A 8 -9.96 1.81 -6.86
N VAL A 9 -8.99 1.08 -7.41
CA VAL A 9 -7.80 1.65 -8.04
C VAL A 9 -8.16 2.40 -9.32
N TYR A 10 -9.10 1.82 -10.09
CA TYR A 10 -9.49 2.25 -11.43
C TYR A 10 -10.87 2.92 -11.46
N GLU A 11 -11.25 3.61 -10.37
CA GLU A 11 -12.50 4.39 -10.33
C GLU A 11 -12.47 5.55 -11.35
N GLU A 12 -11.29 6.12 -11.56
CA GLU A 12 -11.06 7.15 -12.57
C GLU A 12 -10.60 6.52 -13.89
N PRO A 13 -11.13 6.96 -15.05
CA PRO A 13 -10.72 6.45 -16.35
C PRO A 13 -9.23 6.72 -16.63
N ILE A 14 -8.49 5.66 -16.95
CA ILE A 14 -7.12 5.78 -17.45
C ILE A 14 -7.15 5.70 -18.99
N PRO A 15 -6.46 6.61 -19.71
CA PRO A 15 -6.37 6.53 -21.16
C PRO A 15 -5.62 5.28 -21.62
N GLY A 16 -6.29 4.39 -22.34
CA GLY A 16 -5.68 3.21 -22.92
C GLY A 16 -5.33 2.11 -21.90
N VAL A 17 -4.34 1.28 -22.24
CA VAL A 17 -3.89 0.17 -21.38
C VAL A 17 -2.88 0.70 -20.37
N PRO A 18 -3.08 0.50 -19.05
CA PRO A 18 -2.12 0.95 -18.03
C PRO A 18 -0.73 0.34 -18.23
N LYS A 19 0.28 1.19 -18.19
CA LYS A 19 1.69 0.81 -18.26
C LYS A 19 2.33 0.81 -16.87
N TRP A 20 3.59 0.40 -16.82
CA TRP A 20 4.36 0.44 -15.59
C TRP A 20 4.39 1.83 -14.94
N GLU A 21 4.63 2.88 -15.73
CA GLU A 21 4.68 4.27 -15.25
C GLU A 21 3.32 4.72 -14.67
N ASP A 22 2.21 4.30 -15.26
CA ASP A 22 0.87 4.59 -14.74
C ASP A 22 0.65 3.92 -13.38
N SER A 23 1.10 2.66 -13.24
CA SER A 23 1.03 1.94 -11.97
C SER A 23 1.82 2.64 -10.87
N GLN A 24 3.03 3.12 -11.15
CA GLN A 24 3.82 3.88 -10.17
C GLN A 24 3.12 5.16 -9.74
N ARG A 25 2.58 5.93 -10.69
CA ARG A 25 1.82 7.16 -10.39
C ARG A 25 0.56 6.89 -9.56
N ILE A 26 -0.11 5.77 -9.82
CA ILE A 26 -1.28 5.35 -9.04
C ILE A 26 -0.87 5.00 -7.60
N VAL A 27 0.23 4.25 -7.43
CA VAL A 27 0.79 3.93 -6.10
C VAL A 27 1.13 5.22 -5.35
N GLU A 28 1.86 6.14 -5.97
CA GLU A 28 2.23 7.43 -5.38
C GLU A 28 1.00 8.23 -4.92
N ARG A 29 -0.04 8.34 -5.77
CA ARG A 29 -1.31 8.99 -5.43
C ARG A 29 -1.95 8.39 -4.18
N PHE A 30 -1.97 7.06 -4.08
CA PHE A 30 -2.54 6.39 -2.92
C PHE A 30 -1.66 6.50 -1.67
N LEU A 31 -0.33 6.53 -1.81
CA LEU A 31 0.58 6.83 -0.70
C LEU A 31 0.36 8.24 -0.16
N GLU A 32 0.21 9.24 -1.04
CA GLU A 32 -0.10 10.62 -0.64
C GLU A 32 -1.44 10.72 0.08
N ARG A 33 -2.47 9.99 -0.39
CA ARG A 33 -3.76 9.90 0.30
C ARG A 33 -3.60 9.25 1.68
N ALA A 34 -2.87 8.14 1.76
CA ALA A 34 -2.64 7.40 3.01
C ALA A 34 -1.83 8.21 4.04
N ARG A 35 -0.94 9.13 3.62
CA ARG A 35 -0.24 10.07 4.52
C ARG A 35 -1.18 10.87 5.43
N LYS A 36 -2.40 11.16 4.97
CA LYS A 36 -3.42 11.84 5.76
C LYS A 36 -3.88 11.01 6.96
N HIS A 37 -3.82 9.69 6.87
CA HIS A 37 -4.22 8.76 7.92
C HIS A 37 -3.08 8.41 8.89
N SER A 38 -1.83 8.67 8.50
CA SER A 38 -0.62 8.45 9.30
C SER A 38 -0.09 9.72 9.97
N ASN A 39 -0.94 10.69 10.30
CA ASN A 39 -0.52 11.94 10.97
C ASN A 39 0.66 12.66 10.24
N GLY A 40 0.72 12.56 8.91
CA GLY A 40 1.77 13.18 8.09
C GLY A 40 2.99 12.29 7.79
N TYR A 41 3.12 11.15 8.47
CA TYR A 41 4.24 10.22 8.25
C TYR A 41 4.03 9.35 7.01
N ALA A 42 5.12 8.84 6.44
CA ALA A 42 5.07 7.98 5.26
C ALA A 42 4.44 6.62 5.60
N PRO A 43 3.38 6.19 4.91
CA PRO A 43 2.81 4.86 5.09
C PRO A 43 3.78 3.78 4.59
N TYR A 44 3.72 2.60 5.19
CA TYR A 44 4.45 1.42 4.72
C TYR A 44 3.72 0.80 3.52
N LEU A 45 4.40 0.72 2.38
CA LEU A 45 3.88 0.05 1.20
C LEU A 45 4.26 -1.43 1.21
N ILE A 46 3.26 -2.31 1.24
CA ILE A 46 3.46 -3.69 0.80
C ILE A 46 3.43 -3.65 -0.72
N PRO A 47 4.53 -4.04 -1.40
CA PRO A 47 4.62 -3.94 -2.84
C PRO A 47 3.49 -4.75 -3.50
N PRO A 48 2.78 -4.19 -4.49
CA PRO A 48 1.75 -4.94 -5.19
C PRO A 48 2.37 -6.11 -5.95
N PRO A 49 1.64 -7.22 -6.14
CA PRO A 49 2.10 -8.27 -7.04
C PRO A 49 2.19 -7.71 -8.46
N GLU A 50 3.35 -7.86 -9.10
CA GLU A 50 3.54 -7.46 -10.49
C GLU A 50 2.72 -8.39 -11.40
N ARG A 51 1.71 -7.83 -12.08
CA ARG A 51 0.86 -8.57 -13.04
C ARG A 51 1.03 -8.00 -14.44
N PRO A 52 1.95 -8.56 -15.24
CA PRO A 52 2.04 -8.20 -16.65
C PRO A 52 0.75 -8.57 -17.38
N ILE A 53 0.23 -7.67 -18.22
CA ILE A 53 -0.92 -7.97 -19.08
C ILE A 53 -0.42 -8.41 -20.45
N GLY A 54 -0.73 -9.66 -20.82
CA GLY A 54 -0.37 -10.22 -22.12
C GLY A 54 1.09 -10.62 -22.24
N GLU A 55 1.47 -11.14 -23.40
CA GLU A 55 2.86 -11.52 -23.68
C GLU A 55 3.70 -10.25 -23.94
N PRO A 56 4.91 -10.16 -23.37
CA PRO A 56 5.84 -9.08 -23.71
C PRO A 56 6.14 -9.14 -25.21
N ARG A 57 5.67 -8.13 -25.95
CA ARG A 57 5.91 -8.03 -27.40
C ARG A 57 7.12 -7.12 -27.66
N PRO A 58 8.18 -7.61 -28.31
CA PRO A 58 9.19 -6.72 -28.88
C PRO A 58 8.53 -5.77 -29.89
N PRO A 59 8.93 -4.49 -30.00
CA PRO A 59 10.11 -3.85 -29.43
C PRO A 59 9.81 -2.97 -28.20
N PHE A 60 8.75 -3.24 -27.44
CA PHE A 60 8.40 -2.38 -26.30
C PHE A 60 9.46 -2.51 -25.18
N ALA A 61 9.97 -1.37 -24.72
CA ALA A 61 10.84 -1.29 -23.53
C ALA A 61 10.10 -1.84 -22.30
N GLU A 62 10.82 -2.29 -21.27
CA GLU A 62 10.22 -2.83 -20.03
C GLU A 62 9.23 -1.84 -19.38
N SER A 63 9.53 -0.54 -19.40
CA SER A 63 8.62 0.52 -18.91
C SER A 63 7.32 0.67 -19.72
N SER A 64 7.31 0.15 -20.95
CA SER A 64 6.15 0.13 -21.85
C SER A 64 5.33 -1.16 -21.74
N GLN A 65 5.73 -2.10 -20.89
CA GLN A 65 4.95 -3.31 -20.66
C GLN A 65 3.63 -2.95 -19.94
N PRO A 66 2.50 -3.48 -20.43
CA PRO A 66 1.24 -3.38 -19.72
C PRO A 66 1.35 -3.98 -18.33
N MET A 67 0.98 -3.22 -17.31
CA MET A 67 1.01 -3.69 -15.91
C MET A 67 -0.26 -3.23 -15.21
N LEU A 68 -0.96 -4.17 -14.57
CA LEU A 68 -2.10 -3.86 -13.72
C LEU A 68 -1.73 -4.03 -12.27
N LEU A 69 -2.14 -3.03 -11.49
CA LEU A 69 -2.30 -3.19 -10.06
C LEU A 69 -3.57 -4.00 -9.80
N PRO A 70 -3.65 -4.74 -8.69
CA PRO A 70 -4.92 -5.27 -8.22
C PRO A 70 -5.97 -4.15 -8.10
N PRO A 71 -7.25 -4.42 -8.41
CA PRO A 71 -8.30 -3.41 -8.53
C PRO A 71 -8.70 -2.76 -7.21
N VAL A 72 -8.34 -3.34 -6.06
CA VAL A 72 -8.65 -2.79 -4.73
C VAL A 72 -7.36 -2.35 -4.05
N VAL A 73 -7.34 -1.09 -3.60
CA VAL A 73 -6.31 -0.59 -2.68
C VAL A 73 -6.88 -0.57 -1.27
N CYS A 74 -6.05 -0.96 -0.31
CA CYS A 74 -6.38 -0.99 1.10
C CYS A 74 -5.39 -0.13 1.89
N VAL A 75 -5.90 0.68 2.80
CA VAL A 75 -5.12 1.48 3.74
C VAL A 75 -5.58 1.13 5.14
N ALA A 76 -4.72 0.54 5.96
CA ALA A 76 -5.02 0.24 7.35
C ALA A 76 -4.11 0.99 8.30
N ARG A 77 -4.67 1.41 9.45
CA ARG A 77 -3.89 1.96 10.56
C ARG A 77 -3.81 0.95 11.70
N PHE A 78 -2.58 0.64 12.07
CA PHE A 78 -2.22 -0.16 13.23
C PHE A 78 -1.67 0.74 14.32
N TYR A 79 -1.84 0.33 15.57
CA TYR A 79 -1.33 1.05 16.74
C TYR A 79 -0.94 0.06 17.82
N SER A 80 0.02 0.47 18.65
CA SER A 80 0.41 -0.20 19.88
C SER A 80 0.26 0.78 21.05
N HIS A 81 0.01 0.24 22.24
CA HIS A 81 0.03 0.97 23.52
C HIS A 81 1.43 1.10 24.11
N TYR A 82 2.44 0.85 23.29
CA TYR A 82 3.86 0.92 23.60
C TYR A 82 4.54 1.69 22.48
N GLU A 83 5.61 2.40 22.83
CA GLU A 83 6.59 2.91 21.88
C GLU A 83 7.19 1.78 21.05
N ALA A 84 7.65 2.14 19.86
CA ALA A 84 8.41 1.27 18.98
C ALA A 84 9.92 1.45 19.20
N SER A 85 10.36 2.69 19.41
CA SER A 85 11.80 3.01 19.46
C SER A 85 12.17 4.13 20.43
N ASP A 86 11.29 5.10 20.67
CA ASP A 86 11.51 6.25 21.55
C ASP A 86 10.82 6.04 22.90
N PRO A 87 11.56 5.71 23.98
CA PRO A 87 10.99 5.46 25.30
C PRO A 87 10.37 6.69 25.97
N SER A 88 10.50 7.87 25.35
CA SER A 88 9.82 9.09 25.83
C SER A 88 8.39 9.22 25.35
N LYS A 89 7.92 8.29 24.48
CA LYS A 89 6.59 8.29 23.88
C LYS A 89 5.70 7.21 24.47
N ASP A 90 4.40 7.45 24.44
CA ASP A 90 3.41 6.53 25.02
C ASP A 90 2.87 5.49 24.02
N TYR A 91 2.87 5.82 22.72
CA TYR A 91 2.23 5.00 21.69
C TYR A 91 3.09 4.92 20.44
N SER A 92 2.84 3.89 19.66
CA SER A 92 3.34 3.78 18.30
C SER A 92 2.23 3.45 17.31
N GLY A 93 2.43 3.77 16.05
CA GLY A 93 1.45 3.48 15.01
C GLY A 93 2.02 3.51 13.61
N LEU A 94 1.35 2.78 12.73
CA LEU A 94 1.77 2.62 11.35
C LEU A 94 0.55 2.58 10.44
N ALA A 95 0.57 3.37 9.37
CA ALA A 95 -0.33 3.15 8.24
C ALA A 95 0.34 2.19 7.27
N VAL A 96 -0.38 1.17 6.85
CA VAL A 96 0.06 0.20 5.85
C VAL A 96 -0.86 0.29 4.65
N LEU A 97 -0.26 0.30 3.46
CA LEU A 97 -0.94 0.34 2.17
C LEU A 97 -0.62 -0.93 1.38
N TRP A 98 -1.63 -1.56 0.81
CA TRP A 98 -1.46 -2.70 -0.08
C TRP A 98 -2.55 -2.75 -1.14
N PHE A 99 -2.39 -3.65 -2.11
CA PHE A 99 -3.33 -3.88 -3.20
C PHE A 99 -3.79 -5.34 -3.19
N GLN A 100 -5.08 -5.59 -3.44
CA GLN A 100 -5.67 -6.93 -3.52
C GLN A 100 -6.81 -6.98 -4.55
N ASP A 101 -7.29 -8.20 -4.86
CA ASP A 101 -8.27 -8.42 -5.92
C ASP A 101 -9.71 -8.12 -5.54
N GLU A 102 -10.06 -8.35 -4.28
CA GLU A 102 -11.43 -8.29 -3.83
C GLU A 102 -11.56 -7.32 -2.65
N PHE A 103 -12.74 -6.72 -2.52
CA PHE A 103 -13.08 -5.97 -1.32
C PHE A 103 -13.36 -6.93 -0.16
N ALA A 104 -13.13 -6.41 1.05
CA ALA A 104 -13.43 -7.06 2.32
C ALA A 104 -12.47 -8.21 2.69
N PHE A 105 -12.84 -8.92 3.76
CA PHE A 105 -12.08 -10.04 4.27
C PHE A 105 -12.41 -11.32 3.51
N PRO A 106 -11.43 -12.22 3.32
CA PRO A 106 -10.11 -12.23 3.95
C PRO A 106 -9.09 -11.27 3.29
N ILE A 107 -8.15 -10.76 4.09
CA ILE A 107 -6.95 -10.11 3.54
C ILE A 107 -6.13 -11.16 2.80
N ASP A 108 -5.58 -10.80 1.64
CA ASP A 108 -4.75 -11.68 0.83
C ASP A 108 -3.67 -12.38 1.70
N PRO A 109 -3.52 -13.71 1.64
CA PRO A 109 -2.53 -14.45 2.44
C PRO A 109 -1.10 -13.93 2.31
N VAL A 110 -0.70 -13.42 1.13
CA VAL A 110 0.62 -12.82 0.90
C VAL A 110 0.76 -11.53 1.68
N VAL A 111 -0.26 -10.66 1.64
CA VAL A 111 -0.31 -9.43 2.43
C VAL A 111 -0.29 -9.76 3.93
N MET A 112 -1.05 -10.76 4.35
CA MET A 112 -1.04 -11.22 5.75
C MET A 112 0.33 -11.71 6.20
N LYS A 113 1.10 -12.37 5.32
CA LYS A 113 2.48 -12.75 5.61
C LYS A 113 3.35 -11.52 5.80
N HIS A 114 3.30 -10.56 4.88
CA HIS A 114 4.05 -9.30 5.00
C HIS A 114 3.71 -8.52 6.27
N LEU A 115 2.42 -8.44 6.64
CA LEU A 115 2.00 -7.77 7.87
C LEU A 115 2.55 -8.44 9.13
N ARG A 116 2.76 -9.76 9.12
CA ARG A 116 3.35 -10.51 10.24
C ARG A 116 4.86 -10.39 10.31
N GLU A 117 5.51 -10.27 9.16
CA GLU A 117 6.97 -10.12 9.02
C GLU A 117 7.42 -8.66 9.10
N LEU A 118 6.47 -7.72 9.25
CA LEU A 118 6.75 -6.30 9.32
C LEU A 118 7.58 -5.97 10.56
N ASP A 119 8.73 -5.36 10.33
CA ASP A 119 9.60 -4.81 11.37
C ASP A 119 8.95 -3.55 11.96
N TRP A 120 8.17 -3.75 13.03
CA TRP A 120 7.42 -2.68 13.69
C TRP A 120 8.36 -1.59 14.20
N GLU A 121 9.45 -1.95 14.87
CA GLU A 121 10.37 -0.99 15.50
C GLU A 121 11.05 -0.08 14.49
N ARG A 122 11.21 -0.55 13.25
CA ARG A 122 11.80 0.22 12.17
C ARG A 122 10.81 1.16 11.47
N HIS A 123 9.54 0.78 11.40
CA HIS A 123 8.58 1.43 10.51
C HIS A 123 7.49 2.21 11.24
N ALA A 124 7.13 1.79 12.44
CA ALA A 124 6.15 2.48 13.24
C ALA A 124 6.70 3.83 13.71
N ILE A 125 5.77 4.75 13.94
CA ILE A 125 6.07 6.08 14.43
C ILE A 125 5.56 6.21 15.85
N ASP A 126 6.41 6.74 16.70
CA ASP A 126 6.13 7.02 18.09
C ASP A 126 5.50 8.40 18.28
N TYR A 127 4.48 8.49 19.12
CA TYR A 127 3.77 9.74 19.39
C TYR A 127 3.13 9.77 20.78
N ASP A 128 2.98 10.99 21.29
CA ASP A 128 2.22 11.30 22.49
C ASP A 128 0.77 11.59 22.10
N TYR A 129 -0.17 11.39 23.05
CA TYR A 129 -1.59 11.69 22.84
C TYR A 129 -1.95 13.12 23.27
#